data_AF-A0A7S2ADQ3-F1
#
_entry.id   AF-A0A7S2ADQ3-F1
#
_cell.length_a   1.000
_cell.length_b   1.000
_cell.length_c   1.000
_cell.angle_alpha   90.00
_cell.angle_beta   90.00
_cell.angle_gamma   90.00
#
_symmetry.space_group_name_H-M   'P 1'
#
loop_
_entity.id
_entity.type
_entity.pdbx_description
1 polymer ?
#
loop_
_entity_poly.entity_id
_entity_poly.type
_entity_poly.pdbx_seq_one_letter_code
_entity_poly.pdbx_strand_id
1 'polypeptide(L)'
;FGGPMHGEVMWLTGAASDALSALMGDDDGCCGGDPNDGGVGGCGKCALVQNPDSLHPEWTAVVMKKNRCPPVSNGCGAGEPHFDVAAPGFDNLRWSTANVCGLRPGTGFQTQEQSASLGSWWSQCSNTADCAHLCDKLPSAYRKGCKLFASWGWKKGNPSSVKFKAVKCPPQFVKRVGSQFGPSGPQ
;
A
#
# COMPACT_ATOMS: atom_id res chain seq x y z
N PHE A 1 0.44 10.79 6.30
CA PHE A 1 0.92 11.70 5.24
C PHE A 1 2.35 12.07 5.55
N GLY A 2 3.19 12.19 4.52
CA GLY A 2 4.63 11.91 4.53
C GLY A 2 5.49 12.76 5.46
N GLY A 3 6.81 12.61 5.33
CA GLY A 3 7.76 13.24 6.24
C GLY A 3 9.06 13.63 5.55
N PRO A 4 9.85 14.50 6.21
CA PRO A 4 11.13 14.96 5.65
C PRO A 4 12.24 13.90 5.74
N MET A 5 12.01 12.74 6.38
CA MET A 5 13.07 11.78 6.68
C MET A 5 13.78 11.27 5.42
N HIS A 6 13.01 10.95 4.38
CA HIS A 6 13.54 10.55 3.08
C HIS A 6 13.04 11.44 1.94
N GLY A 7 12.36 12.55 2.26
CA GLY A 7 11.72 13.44 1.29
C GLY A 7 10.40 12.89 0.73
N GLU A 8 9.79 11.92 1.40
CA GLU A 8 8.56 11.27 0.94
C GLU A 8 7.33 12.15 1.14
N VAL A 9 6.44 12.15 0.14
CA VAL A 9 5.18 12.92 0.19
C VAL A 9 4.09 12.16 0.94
N MET A 10 4.21 10.83 1.04
CA MET A 10 3.20 9.98 1.66
C MET A 10 3.78 8.73 2.33
N TRP A 11 3.01 8.21 3.28
CA TRP A 11 3.25 6.94 3.94
C TRP A 11 2.10 6.00 3.63
N LEU A 12 2.42 4.78 3.25
CA LEU A 12 1.49 3.75 2.81
C LEU A 12 1.85 2.42 3.46
N THR A 13 0.89 1.51 3.56
CA THR A 13 1.17 0.11 3.88
C THR A 13 0.97 -0.74 2.62
N GLY A 14 1.42 -1.99 2.63
CA GLY A 14 1.16 -2.90 1.52
C GLY A 14 1.60 -4.33 1.80
N ALA A 15 1.42 -5.17 0.78
CA ALA A 15 1.95 -6.53 0.75
C ALA A 15 3.24 -6.60 -0.06
N ALA A 16 4.30 -7.15 0.50
CA ALA A 16 5.58 -7.32 -0.20
C ALA A 16 5.75 -8.76 -0.67
N SER A 17 6.34 -8.96 -1.86
CA SER A 17 6.79 -10.29 -2.30
C SER A 17 7.93 -10.83 -1.44
N ASP A 18 8.19 -12.12 -1.54
CA ASP A 18 9.29 -12.77 -0.80
C ASP A 18 10.65 -12.15 -1.18
N ALA A 19 10.86 -11.84 -2.46
CA ALA A 19 12.09 -11.19 -2.93
C ALA A 19 12.28 -9.79 -2.33
N LEU A 20 11.20 -9.00 -2.24
CA LEU A 20 11.26 -7.68 -1.63
C LEU A 20 11.41 -7.76 -0.10
N SER A 21 10.79 -8.74 0.53
CA SER A 21 10.90 -8.99 1.97
C SER A 21 12.33 -9.38 2.37
N ALA A 22 12.99 -10.24 1.58
CA ALA A 22 14.40 -10.59 1.79
C ALA A 22 15.34 -9.37 1.75
N LEU A 23 15.04 -8.36 0.92
CA LEU A 23 15.79 -7.10 0.89
C LEU A 23 15.56 -6.23 2.14
N MET A 24 14.43 -6.39 2.81
CA MET A 24 14.09 -5.67 4.04
C MET A 24 14.65 -6.34 5.30
N GLY A 25 14.94 -7.64 5.24
CA GLY A 25 15.47 -8.44 6.34
C GLY A 25 14.39 -8.94 7.30
N ASP A 26 14.78 -9.21 8.55
CA ASP A 26 13.88 -9.76 9.56
C ASP A 26 12.74 -8.81 9.94
N ASP A 27 11.67 -9.37 10.53
CA ASP A 27 10.55 -8.60 11.06
C ASP A 27 10.99 -7.52 12.07
N ASP A 28 10.29 -6.39 12.04
CA ASP A 28 10.44 -5.33 13.01
C ASP A 28 9.55 -5.61 14.23
N GLY A 29 10.15 -6.13 15.29
CA GLY A 29 9.44 -6.52 16.52
C GLY A 29 8.59 -5.41 17.17
N CYS A 30 8.79 -4.13 16.81
CA CYS A 30 7.97 -3.01 17.28
C CYS A 30 6.67 -2.82 16.49
N CYS A 31 6.68 -3.10 15.18
CA CYS A 31 5.55 -2.83 14.27
C CYS A 31 4.78 -4.10 13.90
N GLY A 32 4.98 -5.17 14.65
CA GLY A 32 4.37 -6.49 14.48
C GLY A 32 5.25 -7.45 13.69
N GLY A 33 5.12 -8.73 13.98
CA GLY A 33 5.63 -9.82 13.14
C GLY A 33 4.50 -10.41 12.28
N ASP A 34 4.85 -11.16 11.26
CA ASP A 34 3.88 -11.97 10.51
C ASP A 34 4.18 -13.47 10.70
N PRO A 35 3.64 -14.11 11.75
CA PRO A 35 3.89 -15.53 12.00
C PRO A 35 3.32 -16.44 10.89
N ASN A 36 2.45 -15.91 10.04
CA ASN A 36 1.81 -16.66 8.96
C ASN A 36 2.61 -16.58 7.64
N ASP A 37 3.67 -15.76 7.59
CA ASP A 37 4.46 -15.59 6.37
C ASP A 37 5.47 -16.72 6.14
N GLY A 38 5.65 -17.62 7.12
CA GLY A 38 6.58 -18.74 7.05
C GLY A 38 8.04 -18.36 7.35
N GLY A 39 8.28 -17.23 8.02
CA GLY A 39 9.61 -16.73 8.32
C GLY A 39 10.24 -15.94 7.17
N VAL A 40 9.42 -15.37 6.29
CA VAL A 40 9.88 -14.56 5.14
C VAL A 40 10.43 -13.21 5.61
N GLY A 41 9.92 -12.67 6.71
CA GLY A 41 10.47 -11.50 7.38
C GLY A 41 10.06 -10.17 6.74
N GLY A 42 10.45 -9.06 7.35
CA GLY A 42 10.25 -7.72 6.83
C GLY A 42 8.93 -7.06 7.26
N CYS A 43 8.09 -7.74 8.05
CA CYS A 43 6.90 -7.12 8.63
C CYS A 43 7.31 -5.88 9.44
N GLY A 44 6.64 -4.76 9.23
CA GLY A 44 7.01 -3.49 9.88
C GLY A 44 8.25 -2.80 9.32
N LYS A 45 8.95 -3.38 8.33
CA LYS A 45 10.02 -2.72 7.59
C LYS A 45 9.46 -1.87 6.44
N CYS A 46 10.27 -0.93 5.97
CA CYS A 46 9.86 0.06 4.99
C CYS A 46 10.74 0.06 3.74
N ALA A 47 10.13 0.36 2.60
CA ALA A 47 10.82 0.75 1.38
C ALA A 47 10.45 2.18 0.98
N LEU A 48 11.43 2.93 0.46
CA LEU A 48 11.17 4.17 -0.26
C LEU A 48 10.90 3.82 -1.72
N VAL A 49 9.76 4.23 -2.25
CA VAL A 49 9.25 3.86 -3.58
C VAL A 49 9.06 5.12 -4.43
N GLN A 50 9.50 5.06 -5.69
CA GLN A 50 9.34 6.11 -6.68
C GLN A 50 8.76 5.53 -7.96
N ASN A 51 7.79 6.20 -8.58
CA ASN A 51 7.23 5.85 -9.88
C ASN A 51 7.63 6.92 -10.93
N PRO A 52 8.70 6.70 -11.72
CA PRO A 52 9.16 7.65 -12.74
C PRO A 52 8.16 7.89 -13.87
N ASP A 53 7.21 6.99 -14.08
CA ASP A 53 6.23 7.10 -15.18
C ASP A 53 4.99 7.92 -14.79
N SER A 54 4.88 8.33 -13.53
CA SER A 54 3.73 9.07 -12.99
C SER A 54 3.68 10.54 -13.46
N LEU A 55 2.67 11.30 -13.03
CA LEU A 55 2.63 12.75 -13.26
C LEU A 55 3.63 13.51 -12.38
N HIS A 56 4.02 12.91 -11.25
CA HIS A 56 5.00 13.44 -10.31
C HIS A 56 6.18 12.46 -10.16
N PRO A 57 7.08 12.38 -11.16
CA PRO A 57 8.22 11.46 -11.14
C PRO A 57 9.18 11.74 -9.97
N GLU A 58 9.19 12.95 -9.42
CA GLU A 58 9.97 13.36 -8.25
C GLU A 58 9.38 12.87 -6.92
N TRP A 59 8.10 12.48 -6.89
CA TRP A 59 7.46 12.03 -5.65
C TRP A 59 7.95 10.65 -5.24
N THR A 60 8.15 10.51 -3.93
CA THR A 60 8.42 9.23 -3.30
C THR A 60 7.42 8.95 -2.18
N ALA A 61 7.18 7.67 -1.92
CA ALA A 61 6.37 7.20 -0.82
C ALA A 61 7.20 6.24 0.04
N VAL A 62 7.05 6.32 1.36
CA VAL A 62 7.52 5.23 2.23
C VAL A 62 6.39 4.23 2.38
N VAL A 63 6.64 2.98 2.01
CA VAL A 63 5.69 1.88 2.11
C VAL A 63 6.15 0.86 3.15
N MET A 64 5.35 0.64 4.19
CA MET A 64 5.60 -0.36 5.23
C MET A 64 4.96 -1.70 4.87
N LYS A 65 5.72 -2.79 4.91
CA LYS A 65 5.17 -4.15 4.72
C LYS A 65 4.30 -4.49 5.92
N LYS A 66 3.03 -4.79 5.67
CA LYS A 66 2.07 -5.27 6.68
C LYS A 66 1.38 -6.58 6.28
N ASN A 67 1.69 -7.10 5.10
CA ASN A 67 1.18 -8.37 4.61
C ASN A 67 2.21 -9.03 3.67
N ARG A 68 2.07 -10.34 3.43
CA ARG A 68 2.84 -11.05 2.41
C ARG A 68 2.08 -11.09 1.08
N CYS A 69 2.80 -10.88 -0.02
CA CYS A 69 2.33 -11.22 -1.35
C CYS A 69 3.01 -12.52 -1.82
N PRO A 70 2.36 -13.69 -1.68
CA PRO A 70 3.02 -14.96 -1.93
C PRO A 70 3.30 -15.18 -3.42
N PRO A 71 4.22 -16.10 -3.80
CA PRO A 71 4.60 -16.35 -5.19
C PRO A 71 3.48 -16.76 -6.15
N VAL A 72 2.37 -17.26 -5.61
CA VAL A 72 1.18 -17.63 -6.38
C VAL A 72 0.28 -16.44 -6.72
N SER A 73 0.51 -15.28 -6.08
CA SER A 73 -0.22 -14.05 -6.35
C SER A 73 0.29 -13.37 -7.61
N ASN A 74 -0.61 -12.70 -8.32
CA ASN A 74 -0.29 -11.98 -9.55
C ASN A 74 0.78 -10.90 -9.30
N GLY A 75 1.89 -10.98 -10.03
CA GLY A 75 3.01 -10.02 -9.93
C GLY A 75 4.02 -10.28 -8.82
N CYS A 76 3.84 -11.31 -7.98
CA CYS A 76 4.71 -11.62 -6.83
C CYS A 76 5.57 -12.86 -7.05
N GLY A 77 5.82 -13.23 -8.29
CA GLY A 77 6.55 -14.44 -8.67
C GLY A 77 7.92 -14.57 -8.00
N ALA A 78 8.44 -15.80 -7.94
CA ALA A 78 9.72 -16.08 -7.31
C ALA A 78 10.85 -15.24 -7.95
N GLY A 79 11.57 -14.48 -7.11
CA GLY A 79 12.67 -13.62 -7.55
C GLY A 79 12.24 -12.24 -8.08
N GLU A 80 10.94 -11.92 -8.10
CA GLU A 80 10.44 -10.63 -8.57
C GLU A 80 10.09 -9.72 -7.37
N PRO A 81 10.85 -8.63 -7.13
CA PRO A 81 10.48 -7.64 -6.13
C PRO A 81 9.16 -6.97 -6.51
N HIS A 82 8.15 -7.10 -5.66
CA HIS A 82 6.82 -6.54 -5.87
C HIS A 82 6.27 -5.97 -4.57
N PHE A 83 5.56 -4.86 -4.67
CA PHE A 83 4.86 -4.23 -3.56
C PHE A 83 3.42 -3.91 -4.00
N ASP A 84 2.46 -4.64 -3.45
CA ASP A 84 1.05 -4.35 -3.61
C ASP A 84 0.64 -3.28 -2.59
N VAL A 85 0.43 -2.06 -3.07
CA VAL A 85 0.26 -0.86 -2.24
C VAL A 85 -1.20 -0.69 -1.83
N ALA A 86 -1.45 -0.61 -0.52
CA ALA A 86 -2.78 -0.37 0.01
C ALA A 86 -3.18 1.12 -0.12
N ALA A 87 -3.72 1.48 -1.27
CA ALA A 87 -4.29 2.80 -1.55
C ALA A 87 -5.83 2.77 -1.42
N PRO A 88 -6.46 3.61 -0.56
CA PRO A 88 -7.91 3.57 -0.38
C PRO A 88 -8.67 3.82 -1.67
N GLY A 89 -9.64 2.95 -1.99
CA GLY A 89 -10.45 3.06 -3.20
C GLY A 89 -9.87 2.36 -4.42
N PHE A 90 -8.62 1.92 -4.38
CA PHE A 90 -7.93 1.32 -5.53
C PHE A 90 -7.98 -0.21 -5.56
N ASP A 91 -8.75 -0.85 -4.67
CA ASP A 91 -8.89 -2.30 -4.67
C ASP A 91 -9.54 -2.77 -5.97
N ASN A 92 -9.01 -3.83 -6.57
CA ASN A 92 -9.62 -4.45 -7.74
C ASN A 92 -10.27 -5.78 -7.35
N LEU A 93 -11.60 -5.78 -7.18
CA LEU A 93 -12.36 -6.94 -6.69
C LEU A 93 -12.18 -8.22 -7.52
N ARG A 94 -11.76 -8.12 -8.78
CA ARG A 94 -11.48 -9.30 -9.62
C ARG A 94 -10.20 -10.01 -9.20
N TRP A 95 -9.21 -9.27 -8.71
CA TRP A 95 -7.89 -9.77 -8.37
C TRP A 95 -7.63 -9.84 -6.87
N SER A 96 -8.38 -9.07 -6.08
CA SER A 96 -8.28 -9.03 -4.62
C SER A 96 -8.93 -10.26 -4.00
N THR A 97 -8.10 -11.22 -3.58
CA THR A 97 -8.56 -12.49 -2.98
C THR A 97 -8.83 -12.38 -1.47
N ALA A 98 -8.45 -11.26 -0.85
CA ALA A 98 -8.50 -11.07 0.61
C ALA A 98 -9.17 -9.75 1.05
N ASN A 99 -10.00 -9.13 0.20
CA ASN A 99 -10.68 -7.88 0.55
C ASN A 99 -11.74 -8.10 1.64
N VAL A 100 -11.49 -7.54 2.83
CA VAL A 100 -12.40 -7.58 3.99
C VAL A 100 -13.21 -6.29 4.19
N CYS A 101 -13.01 -5.27 3.37
CA CYS A 101 -13.64 -3.96 3.50
C CYS A 101 -15.16 -4.06 3.40
N GLY A 102 -15.88 -3.62 4.43
CA GLY A 102 -17.35 -3.74 4.48
C GLY A 102 -17.86 -5.13 4.86
N LEU A 103 -16.99 -6.13 4.98
CA LEU A 103 -17.33 -7.46 5.50
C LEU A 103 -17.10 -7.59 7.01
N ARG A 104 -16.10 -6.87 7.54
CA ARG A 104 -15.73 -6.91 8.96
C ARG A 104 -15.97 -5.56 9.64
N PRO A 105 -16.33 -5.56 10.94
CA PRO A 105 -16.33 -4.33 11.74
C PRO A 105 -14.95 -3.66 11.71
N GLY A 106 -14.93 -2.33 11.85
CA GLY A 106 -13.68 -1.56 11.97
C GLY A 106 -12.95 -1.24 10.66
N THR A 107 -13.40 -1.75 9.51
CA THR A 107 -12.75 -1.41 8.22
C THR A 107 -13.10 -0.02 7.72
N GLY A 108 -14.09 0.65 8.31
CA GLY A 108 -14.54 2.00 7.93
C GLY A 108 -15.31 2.09 6.61
N PHE A 109 -15.45 0.99 5.86
CA PHE A 109 -16.23 0.86 4.63
C PHE A 109 -17.57 0.19 4.90
N GLN A 110 -18.61 0.56 4.14
CA GLN A 110 -19.93 -0.09 4.24
C GLN A 110 -20.04 -1.31 3.32
N THR A 111 -19.36 -1.29 2.18
CA THR A 111 -19.34 -2.39 1.21
C THR A 111 -17.96 -2.54 0.56
N GLN A 112 -17.70 -3.68 -0.08
CA GLN A 112 -16.46 -3.91 -0.82
C GLN A 112 -16.36 -3.00 -2.05
N GLU A 113 -17.48 -2.67 -2.70
CA GLU A 113 -17.53 -1.78 -3.87
C GLU A 113 -17.05 -0.37 -3.53
N GLN A 114 -17.31 0.13 -2.32
CA GLN A 114 -16.77 1.42 -1.88
C GLN A 114 -15.23 1.41 -1.85
N SER A 115 -14.60 0.29 -1.45
CA SER A 115 -13.14 0.15 -1.48
C SER A 115 -12.54 0.01 -2.88
N ALA A 116 -13.38 -0.22 -3.90
CA ALA A 116 -12.99 -0.45 -5.28
C ALA A 116 -13.41 0.69 -6.24
N SER A 117 -13.83 1.84 -5.70
CA SER A 117 -14.35 2.96 -6.51
C SER A 117 -13.38 3.49 -7.60
N LEU A 118 -12.08 3.28 -7.41
CA LEU A 118 -10.99 3.57 -8.35
C LEU A 118 -10.27 2.30 -8.84
N GLY A 119 -10.74 1.10 -8.48
CA GLY A 119 -10.09 -0.18 -8.78
C GLY A 119 -9.91 -0.52 -10.26
N SER A 120 -10.65 0.16 -11.14
CA SER A 120 -10.60 0.04 -12.60
C SER A 120 -10.48 1.40 -13.29
N TRP A 121 -9.83 2.37 -12.63
CA TRP A 121 -9.70 3.76 -13.11
C TRP A 121 -9.28 3.87 -14.59
N TRP A 122 -8.43 2.95 -15.07
CA TRP A 122 -7.92 2.92 -16.45
C TRP A 122 -9.00 2.69 -17.51
N SER A 123 -10.21 2.26 -17.12
CA SER A 123 -11.34 2.12 -18.03
C SER A 123 -11.93 3.45 -18.50
N GLN A 124 -11.66 4.54 -17.76
CA GLN A 124 -12.27 5.86 -17.99
C GLN A 124 -11.33 7.06 -17.81
N CYS A 125 -10.11 6.84 -17.29
CA CYS A 125 -9.12 7.88 -17.03
C CYS A 125 -7.76 7.49 -17.58
N SER A 126 -6.99 8.48 -18.08
CA SER A 126 -5.64 8.25 -18.60
C SER A 126 -4.59 8.11 -17.48
N ASN A 127 -4.88 8.67 -16.31
CA ASN A 127 -4.07 8.52 -15.11
C ASN A 127 -4.95 8.58 -13.84
N THR A 128 -4.39 8.24 -12.68
CA THR A 128 -5.15 8.22 -11.42
C THR A 128 -5.66 9.60 -10.97
N ALA A 129 -5.00 10.70 -11.35
CA ALA A 129 -5.39 12.05 -10.93
C ALA A 129 -6.67 12.51 -11.63
N ASP A 130 -6.87 12.16 -12.91
CA ASP A 130 -8.12 12.44 -13.65
C ASP A 130 -9.34 11.82 -12.95
N CYS A 131 -9.12 10.67 -12.29
CA CYS A 131 -10.14 9.91 -11.57
C CYS A 131 -10.27 10.31 -10.08
N ALA A 132 -9.53 11.31 -9.59
CA ALA A 132 -9.51 11.68 -8.17
C ALA A 132 -10.89 12.10 -7.61
N HIS A 133 -11.80 12.56 -8.47
CA HIS A 133 -13.18 12.89 -8.09
C HIS A 133 -13.96 11.66 -7.56
N LEU A 134 -13.58 10.44 -7.96
CA LEU A 134 -14.18 9.20 -7.45
C LEU A 134 -13.85 8.94 -5.98
N CYS A 135 -12.80 9.57 -5.45
CA CYS A 135 -12.48 9.52 -4.03
C CYS A 135 -13.61 10.07 -3.16
N ASP A 136 -14.51 10.88 -3.70
CA ASP A 136 -15.66 11.41 -2.95
C ASP A 136 -16.73 10.34 -2.64
N LYS A 137 -16.65 9.17 -3.31
CA LYS A 137 -17.50 8.00 -3.03
C LYS A 137 -17.02 7.21 -1.80
N LEU A 138 -15.79 7.45 -1.33
CA LEU A 138 -15.25 6.77 -0.15
C LEU A 138 -15.80 7.39 1.15
N PRO A 139 -15.75 6.64 2.27
CA PRO A 139 -15.99 7.20 3.60
C PRO A 139 -15.03 8.37 3.88
N SER A 140 -15.50 9.38 4.61
CA SER A 140 -14.80 10.67 4.83
C SER A 140 -13.36 10.50 5.33
N ALA A 141 -13.12 9.51 6.20
CA ALA A 141 -11.81 9.19 6.76
C ALA A 141 -10.75 8.82 5.70
N TYR A 142 -11.17 8.26 4.55
CA TYR A 142 -10.26 7.78 3.51
C TYR A 142 -10.08 8.75 2.35
N ARG A 143 -10.99 9.72 2.18
CA ARG A 143 -11.01 10.63 1.02
C ARG A 143 -9.68 11.37 0.85
N LYS A 144 -9.11 11.88 1.94
CA LYS A 144 -7.82 12.60 1.90
C LYS A 144 -6.67 11.69 1.44
N GLY A 145 -6.66 10.44 1.90
CA GLY A 145 -5.66 9.44 1.51
C GLY A 145 -5.77 9.05 0.05
N CYS A 146 -7.00 8.75 -0.39
CA CYS A 146 -7.32 8.46 -1.77
C CYS A 146 -6.90 9.60 -2.70
N LYS A 147 -7.28 10.85 -2.41
CA LYS A 147 -6.94 12.00 -3.25
C LYS A 147 -5.44 12.24 -3.34
N LEU A 148 -4.69 12.05 -2.25
CA LEU A 148 -3.24 12.18 -2.29
C LEU A 148 -2.60 11.10 -3.17
N PHE A 149 -2.98 9.83 -3.02
CA PHE A 149 -2.44 8.77 -3.87
C PHE A 149 -2.85 8.98 -5.33
N ALA A 150 -4.12 9.32 -5.58
CA ALA A 150 -4.62 9.63 -6.92
C ALA A 150 -3.82 10.76 -7.58
N SER A 151 -3.49 11.81 -6.82
CA SER A 151 -2.72 12.95 -7.31
C SER A 151 -1.29 12.60 -7.74
N TRP A 152 -0.72 11.47 -7.30
CA TRP A 152 0.57 10.99 -7.82
C TRP A 152 0.49 10.76 -9.34
N GLY A 153 -0.70 10.42 -9.87
CA GLY A 153 -0.94 10.36 -11.30
C GLY A 153 -0.31 9.14 -11.96
N TRP A 154 -0.50 7.95 -11.38
CA TRP A 154 -0.04 6.71 -12.00
C TRP A 154 -0.76 6.50 -13.34
N LYS A 155 0.00 6.09 -14.37
CA LYS A 155 -0.50 5.82 -15.73
C LYS A 155 -0.69 4.34 -16.03
N LYS A 156 -0.25 3.47 -15.11
CA LYS A 156 -0.40 2.01 -15.19
C LYS A 156 -0.58 1.46 -13.78
N GLY A 157 -1.43 0.44 -13.61
CA GLY A 157 -1.66 -0.20 -12.31
C GLY A 157 -0.46 -1.00 -11.79
N ASN A 158 0.33 -1.60 -12.69
CA ASN A 158 1.56 -2.32 -12.37
C ASN A 158 2.74 -1.80 -13.24
N PRO A 159 3.35 -0.66 -12.87
CA PRO A 159 4.49 -0.08 -13.59
C PRO A 159 5.79 -0.85 -13.29
N SER A 160 6.58 -1.15 -14.34
CA SER A 160 7.81 -1.93 -14.23
C SER A 160 9.09 -1.10 -13.99
N SER A 161 9.01 0.22 -14.16
CA SER A 161 10.13 1.16 -14.00
C SER A 161 10.28 1.70 -12.57
N VAL A 162 9.47 1.18 -11.63
CA VAL A 162 9.45 1.61 -10.24
C VAL A 162 10.83 1.43 -9.62
N LYS A 163 11.32 2.49 -8.97
CA LYS A 163 12.55 2.45 -8.20
C LYS A 163 12.20 2.27 -6.73
N PHE A 164 12.95 1.43 -6.05
CA PHE A 164 12.76 1.22 -4.62
C PHE A 164 14.09 0.94 -3.91
N LYS A 165 14.11 1.18 -2.61
CA LYS A 165 15.18 0.74 -1.70
C LYS A 165 14.63 0.52 -0.31
N ALA A 166 15.17 -0.44 0.42
CA ALA A 166 14.89 -0.60 1.84
C ALA A 166 15.39 0.64 2.61
N VAL A 167 14.58 1.14 3.55
CA VAL A 167 14.90 2.32 4.36
C VAL A 167 14.41 2.13 5.80
N LYS A 168 14.97 2.93 6.72
CA LYS A 168 14.42 3.05 8.06
C LYS A 168 13.01 3.66 8.00
N CYS A 169 12.04 3.03 8.67
CA CYS A 169 10.70 3.60 8.77
C CYS A 169 10.72 4.93 9.55
N PRO A 170 10.02 5.97 9.07
CA PRO A 170 9.82 7.20 9.82
C PRO A 170 9.18 6.93 11.19
N PRO A 171 9.71 7.47 12.31
CA PRO A 171 9.21 7.19 13.65
C PRO A 171 7.73 7.55 13.86
N GLN A 172 7.27 8.64 13.22
CA GLN A 172 5.86 9.03 13.27
C GLN A 172 4.98 8.06 12.47
N PHE A 173 5.52 7.46 11.41
CA PHE A 173 4.81 6.42 10.67
C PHE A 173 4.67 5.15 11.50
N VAL A 174 5.77 4.70 12.10
CA VAL A 174 5.81 3.58 13.07
C VAL A 174 4.80 3.80 14.19
N LYS A 175 4.82 4.97 14.85
CA LYS A 175 3.89 5.31 15.93
C LYS A 175 2.43 5.25 15.45
N ARG A 176 2.15 5.79 14.25
CA ARG A 176 0.80 5.79 13.68
C ARG A 176 0.32 4.37 13.40
N VAL A 177 1.12 3.54 12.74
CA VAL A 177 0.75 2.15 12.43
C VAL A 177 0.61 1.36 13.72
N GLY A 178 1.59 1.43 14.63
CA GLY A 178 1.53 0.75 15.92
C GLY A 178 0.28 1.08 16.73
N SER A 179 -0.20 2.33 16.68
CA SER A 179 -1.44 2.72 17.39
C SER A 179 -2.72 2.08 16.83
N GLN A 180 -2.68 1.45 15.65
CA GLN A 180 -3.82 0.78 15.04
C GLN A 180 -3.87 -0.72 15.34
N PHE A 181 -2.89 -1.28 16.04
CA PHE A 181 -2.83 -2.71 16.35
C PHE A 181 -2.58 -2.91 17.85
N GLY A 182 -3.37 -3.79 18.46
CA GLY A 182 -3.12 -4.31 19.80
C GLY A 182 -2.70 -5.79 19.78
N PRO A 183 -2.55 -6.40 20.96
CA PRO A 183 -2.24 -7.83 21.09
C PRO A 183 -3.24 -8.75 20.36
N SER A 184 -4.49 -8.30 20.19
CA SER A 184 -5.55 -9.02 19.50
C SER A 184 -5.69 -8.69 18.01
N GLY A 185 -4.78 -7.89 17.44
CA GLY A 185 -4.83 -7.42 16.05
C GLY A 185 -5.34 -5.98 15.89
N PRO A 186 -5.90 -5.62 14.72
CA PRO A 186 -6.38 -4.25 14.44
C PRO A 186 -7.38 -3.73 15.47
N GLN A 187 -7.30 -2.45 15.83
CA GLN A 187 -8.20 -1.72 16.74
C GLN A 187 -9.09 -0.71 16.02
#